data_AF-A0A1X9MAD4-F1
#
_entry.id   AF-A0A1X9MAD4-F1
#
_cell.length_a   1.000
_cell.length_b   1.000
_cell.length_c   1.000
_cell.angle_alpha   90.00
_cell.angle_beta   90.00
_cell.angle_gamma   90.00
#
_symmetry.space_group_name_H-M   'P 1'
#
loop_
_entity.id
_entity.type
_entity.pdbx_description
1 polymer ?
#
loop_
_entity_poly.entity_id
_entity_poly.type
_entity_poly.pdbx_seq_one_letter_code
_entity_poly.pdbx_strand_id
1 'polypeptide(L)' 'MEDIQIIIFVLVLFLLTGLFGGIGIWNILHRNKKRALWSFGIGVAMIVLYLITMFSFGLLG' A
#
# COMPACT_ATOMS: atom_id res chain seq x y z
N MET A 1 -14.38 -16.75 -10.28
CA MET A 1 -13.22 -16.09 -10.92
C MET A 1 -12.98 -14.70 -10.34
N GLU A 2 -14.03 -13.99 -9.95
CA GLU A 2 -13.97 -12.66 -9.33
C GLU A 2 -13.21 -12.66 -7.99
N ASP A 3 -13.40 -13.67 -7.14
CA ASP A 3 -12.71 -13.75 -5.83
C ASP A 3 -11.18 -13.87 -5.96
N ILE A 4 -10.72 -14.64 -6.94
CA ILE A 4 -9.28 -14.82 -7.21
C ILE A 4 -8.67 -13.49 -7.67
N GLN A 5 -9.39 -12.70 -8.48
CA GLN A 5 -8.92 -11.38 -8.92
C GLN A 5 -8.83 -10.41 -7.74
N ILE A 6 -9.81 -10.41 -6.83
CA ILE A 6 -9.79 -9.58 -5.63
C ILE A 6 -8.59 -9.96 -4.74
N ILE A 7 -8.38 -11.26 -4.49
CA ILE A 7 -7.24 -11.73 -3.67
C ILE A 7 -5.91 -11.28 -4.29
N ILE A 8 -5.72 -11.48 -5.60
CA ILE A 8 -4.48 -11.06 -6.29
C ILE A 8 -4.28 -9.55 -6.18
N PHE A 9 -5.33 -8.76 -6.38
CA PHE A 9 -5.28 -7.30 -6.29
C PHE A 9 -4.87 -6.82 -4.89
N VAL A 10 -5.50 -7.40 -3.86
CA VAL A 10 -5.20 -7.14 -2.44
C VAL A 10 -3.75 -7.50 -2.10
N LEU A 11 -3.23 -8.60 -2.65
CA LEU A 11 -1.86 -9.05 -2.46
C LEU A 11 -0.84 -8.11 -3.12
N VAL A 12 -1.14 -7.64 -4.34
CA VAL A 12 -0.32 -6.64 -5.05
C VAL A 12 -0.28 -5.31 -4.28
N LEU A 13 -1.41 -4.83 -3.78
CA LEU A 13 -1.49 -3.63 -2.95
C LEU A 13 -0.63 -3.74 -1.69
N PHE A 14 -0.67 -4.90 -1.02
CA PHE A 14 0.15 -5.17 0.15
C PHE A 14 1.66 -5.14 -0.18
N LEU A 15 2.07 -5.80 -1.26
CA LEU A 15 3.48 -5.82 -1.70
C LEU A 15 3.98 -4.42 -2.06
N LEU A 16 3.17 -3.62 -2.78
CA LEU A 16 3.53 -2.25 -3.14
C LEU A 16 3.64 -1.36 -1.90
N THR A 17 2.75 -1.52 -0.92
CA THR A 17 2.84 -0.83 0.37
C THR A 17 4.16 -1.12 1.06
N GLY A 18 4.55 -2.40 1.15
CA GLY A 18 5.83 -2.81 1.72
C GLY A 18 7.02 -2.22 0.95
N LEU A 19 6.97 -2.21 -0.38
CA LEU A 19 7.99 -1.62 -1.25
C LEU A 19 8.16 -0.11 -0.99
N PHE A 20 7.06 0.66 -1.00
CA PHE A 20 7.11 2.10 -0.75
C PHE A 20 7.51 2.43 0.69
N GLY A 21 7.10 1.61 1.67
CA GLY A 21 7.57 1.72 3.05
C GLY A 21 9.08 1.51 3.16
N GLY A 22 9.62 0.45 2.53
CA GLY A 22 11.06 0.17 2.49
C GLY A 22 11.86 1.27 1.80
N ILE A 23 11.38 1.77 0.65
CA ILE A 23 11.97 2.92 -0.06
C ILE A 23 11.92 4.18 0.82
N GLY A 24 10.84 4.38 1.56
CA GLY A 24 10.70 5.47 2.54
C GLY A 24 11.80 5.41 3.60
N ILE A 25 11.99 4.24 4.23
CA ILE A 25 13.04 4.01 5.22
C ILE A 25 14.43 4.23 4.62
N TRP A 26 14.70 3.69 3.42
CA TRP A 26 15.96 3.88 2.71
C TRP A 26 16.26 5.36 2.46
N ASN A 27 15.27 6.14 2.05
CA ASN A 27 15.41 7.58 1.82
C ASN A 27 15.66 8.35 3.12
N ILE A 28 15.08 7.92 4.26
CA ILE A 28 15.40 8.52 5.58
C ILE A 28 16.87 8.27 5.94
N LEU A 29 17.35 7.03 5.77
CA LEU A 29 18.73 6.65 6.05
C LEU A 29 19.73 7.48 5.23
N HIS A 30 19.38 7.81 3.98
CA HIS A 30 20.20 8.63 3.08
C HIS A 30 19.93 10.14 3.21
N ARG A 31 19.32 10.59 4.31
CA ARG A 31 18.99 12.00 4.62
C ARG A 31 18.09 12.70 3.57
N ASN A 32 17.45 11.94 2.68
CA ASN A 32 16.55 12.43 1.65
C ASN A 32 15.12 12.58 2.19
N LYS A 33 14.94 13.45 3.19
CA LYS A 33 13.68 13.63 3.94
C LYS A 33 12.48 13.93 3.05
N LYS A 34 12.65 14.73 1.98
CA LYS A 34 11.57 15.04 1.03
C LYS A 34 11.07 13.77 0.34
N ARG A 35 11.98 12.97 -0.23
CA ARG A 35 11.61 11.72 -0.93
C ARG A 35 11.03 10.70 0.04
N ALA A 36 11.56 10.61 1.25
CA ALA A 36 10.99 9.77 2.30
C ALA A 36 9.53 10.14 2.60
N LEU A 37 9.22 11.42 2.79
CA LEU A 37 7.86 11.88 3.07
C LEU A 37 6.89 11.51 1.94
N TRP A 38 7.32 11.68 0.68
CA TRP A 38 6.52 11.25 -0.49
C TRP A 38 6.32 9.74 -0.52
N SER A 39 7.37 8.95 -0.29
CA SER A 39 7.27 7.47 -0.27
C SER A 39 6.37 6.96 0.85
N PHE A 40 6.47 7.52 2.06
CA PHE A 40 5.55 7.20 3.16
C PHE A 40 4.13 7.65 2.88
N GLY A 41 3.93 8.84 2.30
CA GLY A 41 2.62 9.32 1.90
C GLY A 41 1.93 8.39 0.90
N ILE A 42 2.66 7.91 -0.11
CA ILE A 42 2.17 6.92 -1.08
C ILE A 42 1.84 5.61 -0.36
N GLY A 43 2.73 5.10 0.49
CA GLY A 43 2.49 3.87 1.25
C GLY A 43 1.24 3.94 2.13
N VAL A 44 1.04 5.05 2.85
CA VAL A 44 -0.17 5.28 3.66
C VAL A 44 -1.43 5.36 2.80
N ALA A 45 -1.38 6.06 1.66
CA ALA A 45 -2.52 6.12 0.74
C ALA A 45 -2.91 4.73 0.22
N MET A 46 -1.93 3.87 -0.08
CA MET A 46 -2.19 2.49 -0.51
C MET A 46 -2.82 1.64 0.60
N ILE A 47 -2.42 1.81 1.87
CA ILE A 47 -3.06 1.16 3.02
C ILE A 47 -4.52 1.59 3.15
N VAL A 48 -4.80 2.89 3.02
CA VAL A 48 -6.17 3.40 3.09
C VAL A 48 -7.03 2.78 1.97
N LEU A 49 -6.49 2.73 0.75
CA LEU A 49 -7.18 2.17 -0.41
C LEU A 49 -7.42 0.66 -0.24
N TYR A 50 -6.45 -0.06 0.31
CA TYR A 50 -6.58 -1.46 0.70
C TYR A 50 -7.72 -1.66 1.71
N LEU A 51 -7.76 -0.86 2.79
CA LEU A 51 -8.79 -0.98 3.82
C LEU A 51 -10.19 -0.71 3.24
N ILE A 52 -10.34 0.36 2.45
CA ILE A 52 -11.62 0.67 1.78
C ILE A 52 -12.07 -0.50 0.91
N THR A 53 -11.16 -1.07 0.12
CA THR A 53 -11.44 -2.21 -0.76
C THR A 53 -11.87 -3.42 0.06
N MET A 54 -11.08 -3.79 1.08
CA MET A 54 -11.37 -4.94 1.95
C MET A 54 -12.71 -4.80 2.66
N PHE A 55 -13.01 -3.64 3.25
CA PHE A 55 -14.29 -3.41 3.91
C PHE A 55 -15.44 -3.33 2.91
N SER A 56 -15.27 -2.73 1.73
CA SER A 56 -16.35 -2.67 0.74
C SER A 56 -16.74 -4.06 0.26
N PHE A 57 -15.76 -4.93 -0.06
CA PHE A 57 -16.05 -6.30 -0.49
C PHE A 57 -16.47 -7.22 0.67
N GLY A 58 -15.91 -7.04 1.87
CA GLY A 58 -16.25 -7.85 3.03
C GLY A 58 -17.57 -7.48 3.73
N LEU A 59 -18.12 -6.28 3.48
CA LEU A 59 -19.44 -5.86 3.99
C LEU A 59 -20.57 -6.08 2.97
N LEU A 60 -20.24 -6.17 1.67
CA LEU A 60 -21.20 -6.33 0.57
C LEU A 60 -21.28 -7.77 0.03
N GLY A 61 -20.37 -8.66 0.41
CA GLY A 61 -20.40 -10.10 0.14
C GLY A 61 -20.96 -10.88 1.32
#